data_AF-A0A7C0YYH9-F1
#
_entry.id   AF-A0A7C0YYH9-F1
#
_cell.length_a   1.000
_cell.length_b   1.000
_cell.length_c   1.000
_cell.angle_alpha   90.00
_cell.angle_beta   90.00
_cell.angle_gamma   90.00
#
_symmetry.space_group_name_H-M   'P 1'
#
loop_
_entity.id
_entity.type
_entity.pdbx_description
1 polymer ?
#
loop_
_entity_poly.entity_id
_entity_poly.type
_entity_poly.pdbx_seq_one_letter_code
_entity_poly.pdbx_strand_id
1 'polypeptide(L)'
;MFRDRNEQRSPEVQLRVVEARQRDVGRGIVRIDRQTMNKLEVEPGDAVEILGRKGTVAIVWPAYSDDEGRGIIRMDGTLRRNAGVSLGDVVTVRKVSLQPAKRIVLAPTESIGLAITPDFADYVKSRLLGRPLRRGDTIEVPVLNTALRFIVVSTNPSQVVQVVGDTEVNIRGEPVSEAELAIPRVTYEDIGDLEDAKQKIREMIELPLKYPELFRHLGIDPPKGVLLHGPPGTGKTLLAKAVANESGAHFIAINGPEIMSKFYGESEARLREVFKEAQENAPSIIFIDEIDAIAPKREEVTGEVEKRVVAQLLALMDGLQ
;
A
#
# COMPACT_ATOMS: atom_id res chain seq x y z
N MET A 1 -3.91 -33.57 -16.84
CA MET A 1 -3.49 -32.89 -18.08
C MET A 1 -3.73 -31.40 -17.88
N PHE A 2 -2.89 -30.76 -17.08
CA PHE A 2 -3.03 -29.34 -16.74
C PHE A 2 -2.26 -28.54 -17.80
N ARG A 3 -2.99 -27.80 -18.64
CA ARG A 3 -2.38 -26.90 -19.61
C ARG A 3 -1.78 -25.71 -18.87
N ASP A 4 -0.50 -25.48 -19.13
CA ASP A 4 0.26 -24.28 -18.81
C ASP A 4 -0.57 -23.03 -19.14
N ARG A 5 -0.97 -22.28 -18.11
CA ARG A 5 -1.31 -20.87 -18.28
C ARG A 5 0.00 -20.11 -18.39
N ASN A 6 0.47 -19.99 -19.63
CA ASN A 6 1.48 -19.02 -20.00
C ASN A 6 0.90 -17.62 -19.71
N GLU A 7 1.12 -17.09 -18.51
CA GLU A 7 1.01 -15.66 -18.27
C GLU A 7 2.01 -14.99 -19.22
N GLN A 8 1.50 -14.29 -20.24
CA GLN A 8 2.31 -13.47 -21.12
C GLN A 8 3.03 -12.44 -20.25
N ARG A 9 4.29 -12.71 -19.89
CA ARG A 9 5.13 -11.75 -19.19
C ARG A 9 5.27 -10.54 -20.09
N SER A 10 4.80 -9.39 -19.61
CA SER A 10 5.02 -8.10 -20.28
C SER A 10 6.51 -7.94 -20.60
N PRO A 11 6.85 -7.37 -21.76
CA PRO A 11 8.26 -7.20 -22.13
C PRO A 11 8.99 -6.35 -21.08
N GLU A 12 10.16 -6.82 -20.67
CA GLU A 12 11.02 -6.15 -19.69
C GLU A 12 12.32 -5.71 -20.35
N VAL A 13 12.80 -4.52 -20.00
CA VAL A 13 14.07 -3.98 -20.51
C VAL A 13 14.92 -3.46 -19.35
N GLN A 14 16.20 -3.79 -19.37
CA GLN A 14 17.18 -3.27 -18.43
C GLN A 14 17.79 -1.96 -18.95
N LEU A 15 17.81 -0.95 -18.10
CA LEU A 15 18.32 0.38 -18.45
C LEU A 15 19.25 0.91 -17.35
N ARG A 16 20.28 1.65 -17.76
CA ARG A 16 21.19 2.30 -16.82
C ARG A 16 20.63 3.64 -16.35
N VAL A 17 20.62 3.86 -15.04
CA VAL A 17 20.09 5.06 -14.41
C VAL A 17 21.02 6.25 -14.64
N VAL A 18 20.45 7.33 -15.18
CA VAL A 18 21.12 8.62 -15.40
C VAL A 18 20.29 9.74 -14.78
N GLU A 19 20.95 10.84 -14.43
CA GLU A 19 20.30 11.99 -13.84
C GLU A 19 19.32 12.67 -14.81
N ALA A 20 18.13 13.02 -14.31
CA ALA A 20 17.18 13.86 -15.03
C ALA A 20 17.71 15.29 -15.22
N ARG A 21 17.34 15.93 -16.33
CA ARG A 21 17.63 17.37 -16.52
C ARG A 21 16.68 18.19 -15.64
N GLN A 22 17.11 19.39 -15.23
CA GLN A 22 16.35 20.25 -14.32
C GLN A 22 14.87 20.45 -14.70
N ARG A 23 14.57 20.54 -16.00
CA ARG A 23 13.20 20.71 -16.53
C ARG A 23 12.26 19.51 -16.33
N ASP A 24 12.81 18.33 -16.03
CA ASP A 24 12.03 17.11 -15.81
C ASP A 24 11.87 16.79 -14.31
N VAL A 25 12.65 17.44 -13.44
CA VAL A 25 12.66 17.18 -12.00
C VAL A 25 11.30 17.48 -11.38
N GLY A 26 10.82 16.56 -10.56
CA GLY A 26 9.57 16.73 -9.81
C GLY A 26 8.31 16.54 -10.66
N ARG A 27 8.43 16.09 -11.91
CA ARG A 27 7.28 15.83 -12.81
C ARG A 27 6.77 14.38 -12.76
N GLY A 28 7.48 13.48 -12.06
CA GLY A 28 7.12 12.05 -12.02
C GLY A 28 7.25 11.35 -13.38
N ILE A 29 8.19 11.81 -14.20
CA ILE A 29 8.45 11.26 -15.55
C ILE A 29 9.83 10.61 -15.62
N VAL A 30 9.96 9.65 -16.54
CA VAL A 30 11.24 9.10 -16.97
C VAL A 30 11.43 9.26 -18.46
N ARG A 31 12.69 9.43 -18.89
CA ARG A 31 13.02 9.47 -20.31
C ARG A 31 13.81 8.25 -20.74
N ILE A 32 13.33 7.60 -21.81
CA ILE A 32 13.93 6.41 -22.42
C ILE A 32 13.93 6.56 -23.95
N ASP A 33 14.82 5.86 -24.64
CA ASP A 33 14.97 5.98 -26.10
C ASP A 33 13.82 5.28 -26.86
N ARG A 34 13.66 5.62 -28.15
CA ARG A 34 12.56 5.07 -28.97
C ARG A 34 12.66 3.56 -29.12
N GLN A 35 13.88 3.03 -29.20
CA GLN A 35 14.08 1.59 -29.32
C GLN A 35 13.59 0.85 -28.07
N THR A 36 13.83 1.40 -26.89
CA THR A 36 13.33 0.86 -25.61
C THR A 36 11.82 0.98 -25.52
N MET A 37 11.23 2.12 -25.92
CA MET A 37 9.76 2.26 -25.95
C MET A 37 9.09 1.20 -26.80
N ASN A 38 9.63 0.97 -28.00
CA ASN A 38 9.11 -0.05 -28.91
C ASN A 38 9.24 -1.46 -28.32
N LYS A 39 10.36 -1.77 -27.64
CA LYS A 39 10.55 -3.06 -26.96
C LYS A 39 9.58 -3.26 -25.80
N LEU A 40 9.29 -2.19 -25.05
CA LEU A 40 8.36 -2.21 -23.92
C LEU A 40 6.88 -2.09 -24.35
N GLU A 41 6.62 -1.85 -25.64
CA GLU A 41 5.30 -1.59 -26.19
C GLU A 41 4.58 -0.41 -25.50
N VAL A 42 5.32 0.67 -25.22
CA VAL A 42 4.82 1.89 -24.56
C VAL A 42 4.89 3.12 -25.47
N GLU A 43 3.92 4.01 -25.29
CA GLU A 43 3.88 5.31 -25.96
C GLU A 43 4.22 6.47 -24.99
N PRO A 44 4.58 7.66 -25.49
CA PRO A 44 4.70 8.84 -24.64
C PRO A 44 3.43 9.11 -23.85
N GLY A 45 3.53 9.14 -22.52
CA GLY A 45 2.38 9.28 -21.62
C GLY A 45 1.95 7.98 -20.95
N ASP A 46 2.37 6.82 -21.45
CA ASP A 46 2.14 5.54 -20.76
C ASP A 46 2.94 5.46 -19.46
N ALA A 47 2.44 4.66 -18.51
CA ALA A 47 3.17 4.36 -17.29
C ALA A 47 4.05 3.12 -17.43
N VAL A 48 5.18 3.17 -16.73
CA VAL A 48 6.06 2.03 -16.53
C VAL A 48 6.32 1.82 -15.05
N GLU A 49 6.45 0.55 -14.68
CA GLU A 49 7.02 0.13 -13.42
C GLU A 49 8.55 0.04 -13.56
N ILE A 50 9.24 0.60 -12.58
CA ILE A 50 10.71 0.64 -12.51
C ILE A 50 11.12 -0.16 -11.28
N LEU A 51 11.83 -1.26 -11.52
CA LEU A 51 12.27 -2.22 -10.51
C LEU A 51 13.77 -2.05 -10.26
N GLY A 52 14.10 -1.49 -9.09
CA GLY A 52 15.43 -1.48 -8.51
C GLY A 52 15.49 -2.40 -7.29
N ARG A 53 16.06 -1.92 -6.17
CA ARG A 53 15.93 -2.60 -4.86
C ARG A 53 14.50 -2.53 -4.33
N LYS A 54 13.78 -1.49 -4.75
CA LYS A 54 12.35 -1.25 -4.52
C LYS A 54 11.71 -0.99 -5.88
N GLY A 55 10.39 -1.13 -5.95
CA GLY A 55 9.64 -0.84 -7.18
C GLY A 55 8.88 0.48 -7.08
N THR A 56 9.01 1.34 -8.10
CA THR A 56 8.29 2.63 -8.23
C THR A 56 7.58 2.68 -9.59
N VAL A 57 6.79 3.72 -9.82
CA VAL A 57 6.14 3.98 -11.11
C VAL A 57 6.44 5.38 -11.64
N ALA A 58 6.41 5.54 -12.96
CA ALA A 58 6.60 6.83 -13.62
C ALA A 58 5.94 6.87 -15.01
N ILE A 59 5.71 8.07 -15.52
CA ILE A 59 5.24 8.29 -16.90
C ILE A 59 6.43 8.34 -17.87
N VAL A 60 6.31 7.63 -18.99
CA VAL A 60 7.32 7.59 -20.04
C VAL A 60 7.27 8.83 -20.92
N TRP A 61 8.43 9.41 -21.17
CA TRP A 61 8.65 10.48 -22.14
C TRP A 61 9.83 10.15 -23.06
N PRO A 62 9.87 10.69 -24.31
CA PRO A 62 11.00 10.50 -25.21
C PRO A 62 12.33 10.95 -24.62
N ALA A 63 13.38 10.19 -24.91
CA ALA A 63 14.77 10.59 -24.68
C ALA A 63 15.09 11.93 -25.35
N TYR A 64 16.16 12.56 -24.89
CA TYR A 64 16.77 13.65 -25.64
C TYR A 64 17.50 13.08 -26.85
N SER A 65 17.67 13.91 -27.89
CA SER A 65 18.40 13.54 -29.11
C SER A 65 19.75 12.87 -28.82
N ASP A 66 20.46 13.38 -27.82
CA ASP A 66 21.82 12.95 -27.48
C ASP A 66 21.85 11.66 -26.62
N ASP A 67 20.68 11.17 -26.22
CA ASP A 67 20.50 10.00 -25.38
C ASP A 67 19.93 8.78 -26.13
N GLU A 68 19.52 8.96 -27.39
CA GLU A 68 18.96 7.89 -28.23
C GLU A 68 19.95 6.73 -28.41
N GLY A 69 19.48 5.50 -28.24
CA GLY A 69 20.27 4.27 -28.45
C GLY A 69 21.27 3.97 -27.32
N ARG A 70 21.30 4.74 -26.24
CA ARG A 70 22.28 4.55 -25.15
C ARG A 70 21.85 3.53 -24.09
N GLY A 71 20.61 3.02 -24.14
CA GLY A 71 20.08 2.10 -23.14
C GLY A 71 20.05 2.69 -21.72
N ILE A 72 19.74 3.99 -21.64
CA ILE A 72 19.68 4.72 -20.37
C ILE A 72 18.25 5.12 -20.03
N ILE A 73 18.00 5.29 -18.74
CA ILE A 73 16.77 5.86 -18.20
C ILE A 73 17.11 7.09 -17.38
N ARG A 74 16.58 8.25 -17.78
CA ARG A 74 16.69 9.46 -16.96
C ARG A 74 15.56 9.54 -15.97
N MET A 75 15.91 9.66 -14.69
CA MET A 75 14.96 9.78 -13.58
C MET A 75 15.48 10.78 -12.55
N ASP A 76 14.57 11.47 -11.86
CA ASP A 76 14.92 12.46 -10.84
C ASP A 76 15.30 11.83 -9.50
N GLY A 77 15.68 12.66 -8.53
CA GLY A 77 16.12 12.19 -7.22
C GLY A 77 15.02 11.44 -6.45
N THR A 78 13.77 11.86 -6.60
CA THR A 78 12.61 11.26 -5.94
C THR A 78 12.34 9.85 -6.46
N LEU A 79 12.28 9.67 -7.78
CA LEU A 79 12.11 8.37 -8.41
C LEU A 79 13.26 7.41 -8.09
N ARG A 80 14.52 7.90 -8.07
CA ARG A 80 15.68 7.09 -7.67
C ARG A 80 15.56 6.60 -6.23
N ARG A 81 15.12 7.47 -5.31
CA ARG A 81 14.89 7.11 -3.90
C ARG A 81 13.79 6.06 -3.77
N ASN A 82 12.69 6.23 -4.50
CA ASN A 82 11.57 5.28 -4.49
C ASN A 82 11.97 3.91 -5.05
N ALA A 83 12.76 3.87 -6.12
CA ALA A 83 13.32 2.64 -6.68
C ALA A 83 14.48 2.05 -5.84
N GLY A 84 15.04 2.82 -4.91
CA GLY A 84 16.19 2.39 -4.10
C GLY A 84 17.47 2.19 -4.91
N VAL A 85 17.74 3.08 -5.87
CA VAL A 85 18.89 3.00 -6.79
C VAL A 85 19.74 4.27 -6.81
N SER A 86 21.00 4.12 -7.20
CA SER A 86 21.96 5.20 -7.40
C SER A 86 22.18 5.47 -8.90
N LEU A 87 22.86 6.58 -9.22
CA LEU A 87 23.28 6.86 -10.59
C LEU A 87 24.25 5.77 -11.07
N GLY A 88 24.06 5.27 -12.28
CA GLY A 88 24.85 4.18 -12.86
C GLY A 88 24.33 2.77 -12.58
N ASP A 89 23.43 2.60 -11.61
CA ASP A 89 22.77 1.32 -11.37
C ASP A 89 21.90 0.92 -12.58
N VAL A 90 21.59 -0.36 -12.67
CA VAL A 90 20.68 -0.90 -13.69
C VAL A 90 19.33 -1.18 -13.04
N VAL A 91 18.26 -0.74 -13.70
CA VAL A 91 16.87 -1.04 -13.32
C VAL A 91 16.20 -1.86 -14.40
N THR A 92 15.24 -2.68 -13.99
CA THR A 92 14.35 -3.37 -14.92
C THR A 92 13.07 -2.56 -15.07
N VAL A 93 12.65 -2.32 -16.31
CA VAL A 93 11.48 -1.51 -16.62
C VAL A 93 10.47 -2.36 -17.39
N ARG A 94 9.18 -2.20 -17.07
CA ARG A 94 8.08 -2.88 -17.76
C ARG A 94 6.83 -2.02 -17.81
N LYS A 95 5.98 -2.24 -18.81
CA LYS A 95 4.69 -1.55 -18.95
C LYS A 95 3.77 -1.88 -17.77
N VAL A 96 3.04 -0.87 -17.28
CA VAL A 96 2.01 -1.05 -16.26
C VAL A 96 0.74 -0.28 -16.64
N SER A 97 -0.42 -0.87 -16.35
CA SER A 97 -1.72 -0.21 -16.54
C SER A 97 -2.05 0.65 -15.32
N LEU A 98 -2.47 1.88 -15.55
CA LEU A 98 -2.93 2.78 -14.49
C LEU A 98 -4.43 2.64 -14.29
N GLN A 99 -4.85 2.47 -13.05
CA GLN A 99 -6.25 2.61 -12.65
C GLN A 99 -6.51 4.01 -12.07
N PRO A 100 -7.65 4.65 -12.32
CA PRO A 100 -8.00 5.90 -11.64
C PRO A 100 -8.06 5.68 -10.13
N ALA A 101 -7.38 6.54 -9.36
CA ALA A 101 -7.43 6.48 -7.90
C ALA A 101 -8.78 6.99 -7.40
N LYS A 102 -9.50 6.17 -6.63
CA LYS A 102 -10.67 6.62 -5.87
C LYS A 102 -10.25 7.35 -4.61
N ARG A 103 -9.26 6.80 -3.90
CA ARG A 103 -8.74 7.34 -2.66
C ARG A 103 -7.24 7.09 -2.52
N ILE A 104 -6.52 8.04 -1.96
CA ILE A 104 -5.13 7.87 -1.53
C ILE A 104 -4.94 8.36 -0.10
N VAL A 105 -4.08 7.68 0.64
CA VAL A 105 -3.67 8.08 1.99
C VAL A 105 -2.19 8.43 1.98
N LEU A 106 -1.88 9.62 2.43
CA LEU A 106 -0.54 10.17 2.51
C LEU A 106 -0.16 10.40 3.98
N ALA A 107 1.11 10.18 4.30
CA ALA A 107 1.65 10.53 5.62
C ALA A 107 2.95 11.33 5.46
N PRO A 108 3.18 12.35 6.30
CA PRO A 108 4.47 13.02 6.37
C PRO A 108 5.63 12.05 6.60
N THR A 109 6.81 12.37 6.10
CA THR A 109 8.05 11.71 6.57
C THR A 109 8.55 12.27 7.90
N GLU A 110 8.15 13.50 8.23
CA GLU A 110 8.63 14.27 9.38
C GLU A 110 7.46 15.11 9.93
N SER A 111 7.50 15.48 11.21
CA SER A 111 6.45 16.29 11.81
C SER A 111 6.30 17.61 11.07
N ILE A 112 5.12 17.83 10.49
CA ILE A 112 4.82 19.05 9.75
C ILE A 112 4.18 20.01 10.75
N GLY A 113 4.78 21.18 10.96
CA GLY A 113 4.20 22.26 11.79
C GLY A 113 3.00 22.96 11.16
N LEU A 114 2.30 22.30 10.22
CA LEU A 114 1.17 22.82 9.47
C LEU A 114 -0.09 22.04 9.86
N ALA A 115 -1.18 22.73 10.12
CA ALA A 115 -2.47 22.09 10.28
C ALA A 115 -2.90 21.45 8.95
N ILE A 116 -3.31 20.19 8.99
CA ILE A 116 -3.88 19.49 7.84
C ILE A 116 -5.35 19.89 7.74
N THR A 117 -5.62 20.85 6.87
CA THR A 117 -6.97 21.31 6.54
C THR A 117 -7.45 20.68 5.23
N PRO A 118 -8.77 20.63 4.98
CA PRO A 118 -9.30 20.22 3.67
C PRO A 118 -8.68 20.98 2.49
N ASP A 119 -8.48 22.30 2.63
CA ASP A 119 -7.83 23.14 1.61
C ASP A 119 -6.40 22.68 1.30
N PHE A 120 -5.67 22.21 2.31
CA PHE A 120 -4.32 21.68 2.13
C PHE A 120 -4.34 20.32 1.41
N ALA A 121 -5.31 19.47 1.70
CA ALA A 121 -5.50 18.21 0.99
C ALA A 121 -5.82 18.45 -0.50
N ASP A 122 -6.69 19.42 -0.81
CA ASP A 122 -7.00 19.84 -2.18
C ASP A 122 -5.78 20.45 -2.89
N TYR A 123 -4.97 21.24 -2.18
CA TYR A 123 -3.70 21.75 -2.69
C TYR A 123 -2.78 20.58 -3.09
N VAL A 124 -2.58 19.60 -2.21
CA VAL A 124 -1.77 18.42 -2.48
C VAL A 124 -2.32 17.64 -3.68
N LYS A 125 -3.65 17.41 -3.73
CA LYS A 125 -4.33 16.79 -4.87
C LYS A 125 -3.99 17.48 -6.18
N SER A 126 -4.10 18.82 -6.23
CA SER A 126 -3.82 19.61 -7.44
C SER A 126 -2.40 19.42 -7.96
N ARG A 127 -1.42 19.18 -7.07
CA ARG A 127 -0.02 18.93 -7.43
C ARG A 127 0.22 17.50 -7.92
N LEU A 128 -0.64 16.57 -7.51
CA LEU A 128 -0.54 15.15 -7.85
C LEU A 128 -1.40 14.76 -9.06
N LEU A 129 -2.32 15.61 -9.54
CA LEU A 129 -3.16 15.34 -10.70
C LEU A 129 -2.34 14.81 -11.89
N GLY A 130 -2.79 13.69 -12.45
CA GLY A 130 -2.17 12.98 -13.57
C GLY A 130 -0.94 12.15 -13.20
N ARG A 131 -0.43 12.22 -11.96
CA ARG A 131 0.73 11.45 -11.54
C ARG A 131 0.36 10.00 -11.23
N PRO A 132 1.18 9.02 -11.66
CA PRO A 132 1.07 7.66 -11.19
C PRO A 132 1.63 7.57 -9.77
N LEU A 133 0.94 6.83 -8.91
CA LEU A 133 1.34 6.59 -7.54
C LEU A 133 1.31 5.10 -7.23
N ARG A 134 2.24 4.68 -6.38
CA ARG A 134 2.27 3.36 -5.77
C ARG A 134 2.42 3.52 -4.27
N ARG A 135 1.79 2.61 -3.52
CA ARG A 135 2.05 2.45 -2.08
C ARG A 135 3.56 2.32 -1.82
N GLY A 136 4.06 3.09 -0.86
CA GLY A 136 5.46 3.18 -0.45
C GLY A 136 6.27 4.24 -1.19
N ASP A 137 5.75 4.81 -2.28
CA ASP A 137 6.45 5.88 -2.98
C ASP A 137 6.48 7.13 -2.12
N THR A 138 7.64 7.80 -2.09
CA THR A 138 7.77 9.14 -1.54
C THR A 138 7.46 10.16 -2.64
N ILE A 139 6.66 11.16 -2.31
CA ILE A 139 6.33 12.29 -3.17
C ILE A 139 6.78 13.59 -2.51
N GLU A 140 7.17 14.55 -3.33
CA GLU A 140 7.54 15.89 -2.90
C GLU A 140 6.48 16.88 -3.36
N VAL A 141 5.89 17.57 -2.40
CA VAL A 141 4.91 18.63 -2.65
C VAL A 141 5.56 19.97 -2.27
N PRO A 142 5.79 20.87 -3.24
CA PRO A 142 6.33 22.19 -2.93
C PRO A 142 5.29 22.99 -2.17
N VAL A 143 5.69 23.55 -1.03
CA VAL A 143 4.86 24.44 -0.20
C VAL A 143 5.72 25.64 0.20
N LEU A 144 5.31 26.83 -0.24
CA LEU A 144 6.09 28.05 -0.05
C LEU A 144 7.52 27.90 -0.62
N ASN A 145 8.54 28.00 0.24
CA ASN A 145 9.96 27.88 -0.13
C ASN A 145 10.58 26.52 0.25
N THR A 146 9.76 25.56 0.67
CA THR A 146 10.21 24.20 1.03
C THR A 146 9.45 23.14 0.23
N ALA A 147 9.95 21.90 0.25
CA ALA A 147 9.26 20.74 -0.28
C ALA A 147 8.90 19.81 0.89
N LEU A 148 7.61 19.60 1.10
CA LEU A 148 7.13 18.63 2.07
C LEU A 148 7.16 17.25 1.43
N ARG A 149 7.69 16.27 2.18
CA ARG A 149 7.78 14.88 1.75
C ARG A 149 6.64 14.08 2.37
N PHE A 150 5.93 13.38 1.52
CA PHE A 150 4.89 12.44 1.93
C PHE A 150 5.19 11.06 1.39
N ILE A 151 4.81 10.04 2.14
CA ILE A 151 4.81 8.66 1.68
C ILE A 151 3.38 8.28 1.37
N VAL A 152 3.18 7.56 0.26
CA VAL A 152 1.90 6.95 -0.08
C VAL A 152 1.69 5.73 0.81
N VAL A 153 0.83 5.87 1.82
CA VAL A 153 0.54 4.81 2.80
C VAL A 153 -0.33 3.72 2.18
N SER A 154 -1.36 4.13 1.44
CA SER A 154 -2.27 3.23 0.75
C SER A 154 -2.96 3.93 -0.43
N THR A 155 -3.42 3.12 -1.37
CA THR A 155 -4.22 3.55 -2.52
C THR A 155 -5.46 2.66 -2.63
N ASN A 156 -6.55 3.22 -3.14
CA ASN A 156 -7.73 2.48 -3.57
C ASN A 156 -8.01 2.84 -5.04
N PRO A 157 -7.90 1.87 -5.97
CA PRO A 157 -7.45 0.49 -5.79
C PRO A 157 -5.99 0.35 -5.27
N SER A 158 -5.63 -0.79 -4.71
CA SER A 158 -4.31 -1.04 -4.09
C SER A 158 -3.17 -1.26 -5.09
N GLN A 159 -3.51 -1.46 -6.36
CA GLN A 159 -2.54 -1.52 -7.44
C GLN A 159 -1.94 -0.13 -7.73
N VAL A 160 -1.16 -0.03 -8.81
CA VAL A 160 -0.68 1.26 -9.31
C VAL A 160 -1.88 2.08 -9.78
N VAL A 161 -1.99 3.31 -9.28
CA VAL A 161 -3.09 4.21 -9.59
C VAL A 161 -2.61 5.53 -10.17
N GLN A 162 -3.50 6.24 -10.85
CA GLN A 162 -3.30 7.61 -11.28
C GLN A 162 -4.22 8.55 -10.52
N VAL A 163 -3.68 9.65 -10.00
CA VAL A 163 -4.50 10.66 -9.34
C VAL A 163 -5.31 11.43 -10.39
N VAL A 164 -6.62 11.46 -10.20
CA VAL A 164 -7.61 12.08 -11.09
C VAL A 164 -8.43 13.13 -10.34
N GLY A 165 -9.28 13.87 -11.06
CA GLY A 165 -10.03 15.01 -10.51
C GLY A 165 -10.99 14.65 -9.38
N ASP A 166 -11.48 13.41 -9.33
CA ASP A 166 -12.40 12.86 -8.34
C ASP A 166 -11.71 12.05 -7.22
N THR A 167 -10.38 11.92 -7.25
CA THR A 167 -9.63 11.22 -6.19
C THR A 167 -9.80 11.92 -4.85
N GLU A 168 -10.17 11.17 -3.80
CA GLU A 168 -10.15 11.62 -2.41
C GLU A 168 -8.71 11.52 -1.85
N VAL A 169 -8.18 12.63 -1.30
CA VAL A 169 -6.82 12.68 -0.76
C VAL A 169 -6.89 12.87 0.75
N ASN A 170 -6.50 11.85 1.50
CA ASN A 170 -6.45 11.89 2.96
C ASN A 170 -5.00 11.99 3.43
N ILE A 171 -4.69 12.99 4.25
CA ILE A 171 -3.33 13.21 4.76
C ILE A 171 -3.35 13.02 6.28
N ARG A 172 -2.52 12.09 6.77
CA ARG A 172 -2.36 11.83 8.21
C ARG A 172 -1.61 12.97 8.88
N GLY A 173 -2.02 13.33 10.10
CA GLY A 173 -1.37 14.37 10.92
C GLY A 173 0.00 13.96 11.46
N GLU A 174 0.20 12.66 11.68
CA GLU A 174 1.42 12.11 12.26
C GLU A 174 2.33 11.56 11.17
N PRO A 175 3.67 11.69 11.33
CA PRO A 175 4.63 11.07 10.43
C PRO A 175 4.45 9.56 10.39
N VAL A 176 4.71 8.97 9.24
CA VAL A 176 4.68 7.51 9.13
C VAL A 176 5.79 6.92 10.02
N SER A 177 5.46 5.87 10.77
CA SER A 177 6.43 5.21 11.65
C SER A 177 7.52 4.48 10.84
N GLU A 178 8.76 4.44 11.35
CA GLU A 178 9.82 3.63 10.74
C GLU A 178 9.42 2.16 10.61
N ALA A 179 8.62 1.66 11.57
CA ALA A 179 8.06 0.31 11.54
C ALA A 179 7.14 0.08 10.33
N GLU A 180 6.30 1.06 9.94
CA GLU A 180 5.44 1.02 8.75
C GLU A 180 6.23 1.10 7.44
N LEU A 181 7.33 1.87 7.42
CA LEU A 181 8.25 1.96 6.28
C LEU A 181 9.13 0.73 6.09
N ALA A 182 9.48 0.10 7.20
CA ALA A 182 10.39 -1.03 7.26
C ALA A 182 9.67 -2.37 7.09
N ILE A 183 8.33 -2.42 7.04
CA ILE A 183 7.62 -3.65 6.67
C ILE A 183 8.02 -3.96 5.22
N PRO A 184 8.88 -4.96 4.97
CA PRO A 184 9.09 -5.44 3.62
C PRO A 184 7.73 -5.90 3.11
N ARG A 185 7.54 -6.03 1.79
CA ARG A 185 6.43 -6.85 1.30
C ARG A 185 6.71 -8.27 1.75
N VAL A 186 6.32 -8.60 2.98
CA VAL A 186 6.30 -9.97 3.45
C VAL A 186 5.35 -10.62 2.47
N THR A 187 5.89 -11.47 1.63
CA THR A 187 5.13 -12.38 0.78
C THR A 187 5.04 -13.70 1.52
N TYR A 188 4.20 -14.61 1.05
CA TYR A 188 4.17 -15.96 1.63
C TYR A 188 5.51 -16.70 1.49
N GLU A 189 6.36 -16.28 0.55
CA GLU A 189 7.69 -16.85 0.30
C GLU A 189 8.69 -16.45 1.40
N ASP A 190 8.49 -15.29 2.04
CA ASP A 190 9.34 -14.79 3.13
C ASP A 190 9.07 -15.48 4.48
N ILE A 191 8.08 -16.39 4.53
CA ILE A 191 7.65 -17.09 5.74
C ILE A 191 7.98 -18.58 5.60
N GLY A 192 8.95 -19.09 6.37
CA GLY A 192 9.26 -20.53 6.39
C GLY A 192 8.29 -21.35 7.25
N ASP A 193 8.19 -22.66 6.97
CA ASP A 193 7.61 -23.68 7.86
C ASP A 193 6.15 -23.48 8.32
N LEU A 194 5.31 -22.84 7.50
CA LEU A 194 3.88 -22.59 7.81
C LEU A 194 2.93 -22.94 6.66
N GLU A 195 3.30 -23.88 5.78
CA GLU A 195 2.54 -24.20 4.55
C GLU A 195 1.05 -24.47 4.78
N ASP A 196 0.70 -25.27 5.80
CA ASP A 196 -0.70 -25.55 6.14
C ASP A 196 -1.44 -24.29 6.61
N ALA A 197 -0.80 -23.44 7.40
CA ALA A 197 -1.40 -22.20 7.89
C ALA A 197 -1.55 -21.17 6.76
N LYS A 198 -0.54 -21.03 5.89
CA LYS A 198 -0.60 -20.18 4.70
C LYS A 198 -1.76 -20.59 3.81
N GLN A 199 -1.89 -21.90 3.51
CA GLN A 199 -2.95 -22.41 2.65
C GLN A 199 -4.34 -22.11 3.21
N LYS A 200 -4.56 -22.38 4.51
CA LYS A 200 -5.83 -22.09 5.18
C LYS A 200 -6.16 -20.60 5.13
N ILE A 201 -5.19 -19.72 5.39
CA ILE A 201 -5.46 -18.28 5.37
C ILE A 201 -5.74 -17.79 3.94
N ARG A 202 -5.03 -18.31 2.93
CA ARG A 202 -5.35 -18.00 1.53
C ARG A 202 -6.80 -18.35 1.20
N GLU A 203 -7.26 -19.53 1.61
CA GLU A 203 -8.62 -19.99 1.36
C GLU A 203 -9.67 -19.18 2.13
N MET A 204 -9.39 -18.81 3.38
CA MET A 204 -10.34 -18.09 4.25
C MET A 204 -10.38 -16.59 4.02
N ILE A 205 -9.28 -15.97 3.56
CA ILE A 205 -9.16 -14.51 3.43
C ILE A 205 -8.95 -14.10 1.97
N GLU A 206 -7.95 -14.68 1.30
CA GLU A 206 -7.55 -14.21 -0.03
C GLU A 206 -8.57 -14.58 -1.12
N LEU A 207 -9.05 -15.82 -1.15
CA LEU A 207 -10.02 -16.28 -2.17
C LEU A 207 -11.36 -15.53 -2.11
N PRO A 208 -11.98 -15.30 -0.94
CA PRO A 208 -13.20 -14.49 -0.85
C PRO A 208 -13.03 -13.07 -1.37
N LEU A 209 -11.88 -12.45 -1.09
CA LEU A 209 -11.59 -11.08 -1.51
C LEU A 209 -11.28 -10.98 -3.01
N LYS A 210 -10.58 -11.97 -3.58
CA LYS A 210 -10.24 -12.00 -5.02
C LYS A 210 -11.40 -12.47 -5.90
N TYR A 211 -12.22 -13.39 -5.41
CA TYR A 211 -13.27 -14.05 -6.21
C TYR A 211 -14.64 -14.06 -5.50
N PRO A 212 -15.21 -12.91 -5.12
CA PRO A 212 -16.50 -12.85 -4.40
C PRO A 212 -17.65 -13.45 -5.21
N GLU A 213 -17.57 -13.40 -6.54
CA GLU A 213 -18.55 -14.02 -7.46
C GLU A 213 -18.64 -15.54 -7.25
N LEU A 214 -17.51 -16.21 -7.02
CA LEU A 214 -17.44 -17.67 -6.85
C LEU A 214 -18.19 -18.10 -5.58
N PHE A 215 -17.96 -17.38 -4.47
CA PHE A 215 -18.61 -17.64 -3.19
C PHE A 215 -20.12 -17.41 -3.25
N ARG A 216 -20.56 -16.35 -3.96
CA ARG A 216 -21.99 -16.10 -4.23
C ARG A 216 -22.64 -17.20 -5.05
N HIS A 217 -21.97 -17.72 -6.09
CA HIS A 217 -22.51 -18.83 -6.90
C HIS A 217 -22.57 -20.15 -6.12
N LEU A 218 -21.61 -20.40 -5.23
CA LEU A 218 -21.59 -21.59 -4.39
C LEU A 218 -22.55 -21.50 -3.20
N GLY A 219 -23.07 -20.30 -2.89
CA GLY A 219 -23.94 -20.06 -1.73
C GLY A 219 -23.21 -20.26 -0.40
N ILE A 220 -21.90 -19.98 -0.36
CA ILE A 220 -21.06 -20.14 0.83
C ILE A 220 -20.65 -18.76 1.32
N ASP A 221 -20.97 -18.45 2.57
CA ASP A 221 -20.51 -17.22 3.21
C ASP A 221 -19.04 -17.37 3.65
N PRO A 222 -18.17 -16.38 3.36
CA PRO A 222 -16.81 -16.41 3.86
C PRO A 222 -16.77 -16.21 5.39
N PRO A 223 -15.74 -16.75 6.07
CA PRO A 223 -15.60 -16.55 7.50
C PRO A 223 -15.38 -15.07 7.84
N LYS A 224 -16.13 -14.55 8.82
CA LYS A 224 -16.06 -13.15 9.25
C LYS A 224 -14.82 -12.80 10.09
N GLY A 225 -14.09 -13.80 10.58
CA GLY A 225 -12.91 -13.60 11.42
C GLY A 225 -12.02 -14.84 11.44
N VAL A 226 -10.71 -14.60 11.55
CA VAL A 226 -9.67 -15.63 11.64
C VAL A 226 -8.83 -15.36 12.88
N LEU A 227 -8.65 -16.38 13.72
CA LEU A 227 -7.81 -16.30 14.91
C LEU A 227 -6.51 -17.07 14.69
N LEU A 228 -5.37 -16.37 14.73
CA LEU A 228 -4.05 -17.00 14.65
C LEU A 228 -3.53 -17.26 16.07
N HIS A 229 -3.34 -18.53 16.42
CA HIS A 229 -2.83 -18.92 17.74
C HIS A 229 -1.52 -19.71 17.63
N GLY A 230 -0.69 -19.65 18.68
CA GLY A 230 0.54 -20.44 18.81
C GLY A 230 1.59 -19.73 19.68
N PRO A 231 2.77 -20.33 19.90
CA PRO A 231 3.86 -19.73 20.67
C PRO A 231 4.30 -18.35 20.14
N PRO A 232 4.84 -17.46 20.97
CA PRO A 232 5.41 -16.21 20.49
C PRO A 232 6.59 -16.47 19.52
N GLY A 233 6.81 -15.57 18.57
CA GLY A 233 7.92 -15.68 17.61
C GLY A 233 7.68 -16.59 16.40
N THR A 234 6.52 -17.23 16.26
CA THR A 234 6.19 -18.09 15.09
C THR A 234 5.70 -17.31 13.87
N GLY A 235 5.99 -16.02 13.76
CA GLY A 235 5.66 -15.24 12.56
C GLY A 235 4.17 -14.91 12.34
N LYS A 236 3.29 -14.97 13.34
CA LYS A 236 1.85 -14.63 13.21
C LYS A 236 1.61 -13.23 12.62
N THR A 237 2.27 -12.22 13.17
CA THR A 237 2.21 -10.83 12.68
C THR A 237 2.75 -10.71 11.26
N LEU A 238 3.80 -11.47 10.91
CA LEU A 238 4.34 -11.49 9.54
C LEU A 238 3.35 -12.14 8.57
N LEU A 239 2.72 -13.25 8.97
CA LEU A 239 1.73 -13.96 8.17
C LEU A 239 0.51 -13.09 7.88
N ALA A 240 -0.03 -12.39 8.87
CA ALA A 240 -1.13 -11.45 8.67
C ALA A 240 -0.77 -10.31 7.72
N LYS A 241 0.43 -9.73 7.86
CA LYS A 241 0.95 -8.71 6.95
C LYS A 241 1.12 -9.24 5.53
N ALA A 242 1.55 -10.49 5.38
CA ALA A 242 1.73 -11.10 4.07
C ALA A 242 0.41 -11.29 3.33
N VAL A 243 -0.59 -11.81 4.03
CA VAL A 243 -1.94 -12.02 3.50
C VAL A 243 -2.56 -10.70 3.04
N ALA A 244 -2.37 -9.62 3.80
CA ALA A 244 -2.89 -8.33 3.42
C ALA A 244 -2.19 -7.72 2.20
N ASN A 245 -0.88 -7.92 2.07
CA ASN A 245 -0.14 -7.48 0.90
C ASN A 245 -0.56 -8.26 -0.36
N GLU A 246 -0.76 -9.58 -0.25
CA GLU A 246 -1.09 -10.48 -1.37
C GLU A 246 -2.56 -10.41 -1.80
N SER A 247 -3.46 -10.10 -0.87
CA SER A 247 -4.89 -9.87 -1.16
C SER A 247 -5.13 -8.50 -1.80
N GLY A 248 -4.20 -7.55 -1.64
CA GLY A 248 -4.38 -6.17 -2.07
C GLY A 248 -5.50 -5.45 -1.31
N ALA A 249 -5.89 -5.93 -0.13
CA ALA A 249 -6.88 -5.28 0.71
C ALA A 249 -6.25 -4.12 1.50
N HIS A 250 -7.06 -3.12 1.84
CA HIS A 250 -6.65 -2.08 2.78
C HIS A 250 -6.36 -2.70 4.15
N PHE A 251 -5.16 -2.50 4.69
CA PHE A 251 -4.72 -3.16 5.93
C PHE A 251 -4.69 -2.16 7.09
N ILE A 252 -5.45 -2.47 8.14
CA ILE A 252 -5.45 -1.70 9.39
C ILE A 252 -4.92 -2.61 10.49
N ALA A 253 -3.82 -2.21 11.12
CA ALA A 253 -3.21 -2.96 12.21
C ALA A 253 -3.40 -2.22 13.53
N ILE A 254 -3.80 -2.97 14.57
CA ILE A 254 -4.02 -2.46 15.92
C ILE A 254 -3.34 -3.39 16.89
N ASN A 255 -2.68 -2.81 17.89
CA ASN A 255 -2.16 -3.57 19.01
C ASN A 255 -3.12 -3.50 20.21
N GLY A 256 -3.46 -4.63 20.82
CA GLY A 256 -4.40 -4.74 21.93
C GLY A 256 -4.10 -3.77 23.10
N PRO A 257 -2.87 -3.73 23.63
CA PRO A 257 -2.50 -2.79 24.69
C PRO A 257 -2.69 -1.32 24.31
N GLU A 258 -2.54 -0.96 23.03
CA GLU A 258 -2.68 0.41 22.54
C GLU A 258 -4.15 0.90 22.58
N ILE A 259 -5.10 -0.04 22.54
CA ILE A 259 -6.51 0.24 22.76
C ILE A 259 -6.79 0.45 24.25
N MET A 260 -6.15 -0.33 25.12
CA MET A 260 -6.37 -0.28 26.58
C MET A 260 -5.69 0.90 27.28
N SER A 261 -4.62 1.47 26.71
CA SER A 261 -3.78 2.47 27.38
C SER A 261 -4.34 3.91 27.34
N LYS A 262 -5.47 4.16 26.68
CA LYS A 262 -6.08 5.50 26.51
C LYS A 262 -7.25 5.69 27.48
N PHE A 263 -7.47 6.93 27.92
CA PHE A 263 -8.37 7.27 29.03
C PHE A 263 -9.83 6.83 28.78
N TYR A 264 -10.64 6.84 29.85
CA TYR A 264 -12.03 6.37 29.91
C TYR A 264 -12.87 6.72 28.65
N GLY A 265 -13.34 5.71 27.92
CA GLY A 265 -14.21 5.85 26.74
C GLY A 265 -13.49 6.05 25.39
N GLU A 266 -12.20 6.40 25.38
CA GLU A 266 -11.43 6.58 24.13
C GLU A 266 -11.18 5.24 23.42
N SER A 267 -11.03 4.14 24.16
CA SER A 267 -10.83 2.79 23.61
C SER A 267 -11.98 2.34 22.71
N GLU A 268 -13.23 2.59 23.13
CA GLU A 268 -14.44 2.23 22.37
C GLU A 268 -14.62 3.11 21.13
N ALA A 269 -14.34 4.41 21.26
CA ALA A 269 -14.39 5.36 20.15
C ALA A 269 -13.36 4.96 19.08
N ARG A 270 -12.14 4.63 19.50
CA ARG A 270 -11.07 4.17 18.61
C ARG A 270 -11.44 2.88 17.88
N LEU A 271 -12.01 1.88 18.56
CA LEU A 271 -12.51 0.67 17.90
C LEU A 271 -13.59 0.99 16.86
N ARG A 272 -14.51 1.92 17.15
CA ARG A 272 -15.52 2.36 16.16
C ARG A 272 -14.90 3.05 14.95
N GLU A 273 -13.93 3.93 15.17
CA GLU A 273 -13.23 4.64 14.09
C GLU A 273 -12.50 3.67 13.17
N VAL A 274 -11.80 2.69 13.74
CA VAL A 274 -11.12 1.63 12.98
C VAL A 274 -12.10 0.87 12.08
N PHE A 275 -13.20 0.37 12.64
CA PHE A 275 -14.15 -0.42 11.87
C PHE A 275 -14.86 0.42 10.80
N LYS A 276 -15.10 1.70 11.10
CA LYS A 276 -15.62 2.67 10.13
C LYS A 276 -14.61 2.91 8.99
N GLU A 277 -13.34 3.15 9.31
CA GLU A 277 -12.27 3.29 8.31
C GLU A 277 -12.16 2.03 7.45
N ALA A 278 -12.24 0.85 8.06
CA ALA A 278 -12.22 -0.43 7.35
C ALA A 278 -13.39 -0.54 6.35
N GLN A 279 -14.59 -0.16 6.77
CA GLN A 279 -15.79 -0.21 5.93
C GLN A 279 -15.72 0.77 4.76
N GLU A 280 -15.25 2.00 5.00
CA GLU A 280 -15.08 3.02 3.97
C GLU A 280 -13.98 2.66 2.95
N ASN A 281 -13.00 1.85 3.36
CA ASN A 281 -11.87 1.42 2.53
C ASN A 281 -12.01 -0.03 2.02
N ALA A 282 -13.21 -0.61 2.03
CA ALA A 282 -13.44 -1.98 1.56
C ALA A 282 -12.94 -2.17 0.10
N PRO A 283 -12.29 -3.31 -0.23
CA PRO A 283 -12.00 -4.46 0.62
C PRO A 283 -10.87 -4.18 1.63
N SER A 284 -11.07 -4.57 2.89
CA SER A 284 -10.14 -4.27 3.99
C SER A 284 -9.94 -5.46 4.93
N ILE A 285 -8.80 -5.48 5.63
CA ILE A 285 -8.42 -6.45 6.65
C ILE A 285 -8.05 -5.67 7.91
N ILE A 286 -8.77 -5.94 9.00
CA ILE A 286 -8.42 -5.46 10.34
C ILE A 286 -7.60 -6.56 11.03
N PHE A 287 -6.36 -6.25 11.38
CA PHE A 287 -5.50 -7.12 12.15
C PHE A 287 -5.36 -6.59 13.57
N ILE A 288 -5.76 -7.41 14.54
CA ILE A 288 -5.63 -7.12 15.97
C ILE A 288 -4.53 -8.02 16.52
N ASP A 289 -3.37 -7.43 16.79
CA ASP A 289 -2.29 -8.10 17.52
C ASP A 289 -2.58 -8.07 19.01
N GLU A 290 -2.13 -9.10 19.74
CA GLU A 290 -2.37 -9.22 21.19
C GLU A 290 -3.85 -9.04 21.59
N ILE A 291 -4.76 -9.69 20.85
CA ILE A 291 -6.22 -9.61 21.09
C ILE A 291 -6.60 -10.03 22.51
N ASP A 292 -5.81 -10.87 23.15
CA ASP A 292 -5.96 -11.28 24.55
C ASP A 292 -5.86 -10.10 25.53
N ALA A 293 -5.18 -9.01 25.16
CA ALA A 293 -5.14 -7.79 25.97
C ALA A 293 -6.47 -7.01 25.99
N ILE A 294 -7.28 -7.10 24.92
CA ILE A 294 -8.59 -6.42 24.81
C ILE A 294 -9.77 -7.37 25.01
N ALA A 295 -9.56 -8.67 24.81
CA ALA A 295 -10.55 -9.72 24.96
C ALA A 295 -10.04 -10.88 25.83
N PRO A 296 -9.72 -10.62 27.11
CA PRO A 296 -9.32 -11.66 28.05
C PRO A 296 -10.47 -12.67 28.29
N LYS A 297 -10.12 -13.84 28.82
CA LYS A 297 -11.12 -14.86 29.18
C LYS A 297 -12.12 -14.27 30.17
N ARG A 298 -13.40 -14.63 30.01
CA ARG A 298 -14.51 -14.13 30.87
C ARG A 298 -14.25 -14.26 32.37
N GLU A 299 -13.48 -15.26 32.78
CA GLU A 299 -13.13 -15.55 34.19
C GLU A 299 -12.07 -14.59 34.76
N GLU A 300 -11.26 -13.98 33.89
CA GLU A 300 -10.15 -13.07 34.27
C GLU A 300 -10.56 -11.59 34.21
N VAL A 301 -11.74 -11.28 33.66
CA VAL A 301 -12.21 -9.91 33.46
C VAL A 301 -12.75 -9.31 34.77
N THR A 302 -11.89 -8.59 35.47
CA THR A 302 -12.22 -7.93 36.75
C THR A 302 -12.68 -6.49 36.55
N GLY A 303 -12.25 -5.81 35.47
CA GLY A 303 -12.58 -4.41 35.20
C GLY A 303 -13.87 -4.19 34.40
N GLU A 304 -14.68 -3.18 34.77
CA GLU A 304 -15.86 -2.76 33.98
C GLU A 304 -15.50 -2.19 32.60
N VAL A 305 -14.29 -1.65 32.45
CA VAL A 305 -13.80 -1.08 31.18
C VAL A 305 -13.52 -2.20 30.18
N GLU A 306 -12.81 -3.25 30.60
CA GLU A 306 -12.51 -4.42 29.77
C GLU A 306 -13.80 -5.08 29.25
N LYS A 307 -14.81 -5.27 30.11
CA LYS A 307 -16.11 -5.84 29.71
C LYS A 307 -16.79 -5.04 28.62
N ARG A 308 -16.72 -3.71 28.68
CA ARG A 308 -17.31 -2.82 27.68
C ARG A 308 -16.56 -2.86 26.35
N VAL A 309 -15.23 -2.87 26.39
CA VAL A 309 -14.39 -3.00 25.18
C VAL A 309 -14.67 -4.32 24.46
N VAL A 310 -14.76 -5.44 25.20
CA VAL A 310 -15.13 -6.76 24.66
C VAL A 310 -16.52 -6.71 24.00
N ALA A 311 -17.51 -6.14 24.70
CA ALA A 311 -18.88 -6.03 24.20
C ALA A 311 -18.93 -5.18 22.92
N GLN A 312 -18.17 -4.08 22.87
CA GLN A 312 -18.08 -3.21 21.71
C GLN A 312 -17.43 -3.94 20.51
N LEU A 313 -16.35 -4.69 20.74
CA LEU A 313 -15.71 -5.47 19.68
C LEU A 313 -16.66 -6.51 19.08
N LEU A 314 -17.40 -7.25 19.92
CA LEU A 314 -18.39 -8.22 19.47
C LEU A 314 -19.52 -7.55 18.67
N ALA A 315 -20.06 -6.43 19.16
CA ALA A 315 -21.10 -5.68 18.47
C ALA A 315 -20.63 -5.18 17.08
N LEU A 316 -19.37 -4.75 16.98
CA LEU A 316 -18.77 -4.34 15.70
C LEU A 316 -18.57 -5.53 14.75
N MET A 317 -18.16 -6.69 15.25
CA MET A 317 -18.01 -7.91 14.46
C MET A 317 -19.36 -8.45 13.94
N ASP A 318 -20.41 -8.39 14.75
CA ASP A 318 -21.77 -8.78 14.34
C ASP A 318 -22.33 -7.84 13.27
N GLY A 319 -21.94 -6.56 13.32
CA GLY A 319 -22.29 -5.53 12.34
C GLY A 319 -21.56 -5.63 10.99
N LEU A 320 -20.57 -6.53 10.85
CA LEU A 320 -19.87 -6.75 9.58
C LEU A 320 -20.81 -7.44 8.58
N GLN A 321 -21.11 -6.72 7.49
CA GLN A 321 -21.87 -7.18 6.32
C GLN A 321 -20.98 -7.19 5.08
#